data_AF-A0A941A1U5-F1
#
_entry.id   AF-A0A941A1U5-F1
#
_cell.length_a   1.000
_cell.length_b   1.000
_cell.length_c   1.000
_cell.angle_alpha   90.00
_cell.angle_beta   90.00
_cell.angle_gamma   90.00
#
_symmetry.space_group_name_H-M   'P 1'
#
loop_
_entity.id
_entity.type
_entity.pdbx_description
1 polymer ?
#
loop_
_entity_poly.entity_id
_entity_poly.type
_entity_poly.pdbx_seq_one_letter_code
_entity_poly.pdbx_strand_id
1 'polypeptide(L)' 'MVTRSFRLPKHSFFPFGPRGTGKTTWLRHVLPDALWFDLLSTQTFLALTRQPESFRQQVEARA' A
#
# COMPACT_ATOMS: atom_id res chain seq x y z
N MET A 1 2.81 -30.91 -1.80
CA MET A 1 3.38 -29.56 -1.87
C MET A 1 2.23 -28.56 -1.87
N VAL A 2 2.21 -27.58 -0.97
CA VAL A 2 1.18 -26.54 -0.97
C VAL A 2 1.62 -25.42 -1.91
N THR A 3 0.92 -25.27 -3.03
CA THR A 3 1.12 -24.17 -3.97
C THR A 3 0.64 -22.88 -3.32
N ARG A 4 1.56 -21.98 -2.97
CA ARG A 4 1.23 -20.64 -2.44
C ARG A 4 0.68 -19.77 -3.57
N SER A 5 -0.63 -19.82 -3.79
CA SER A 5 -1.33 -18.93 -4.72
C SER A 5 -1.61 -17.58 -4.05
N PHE A 6 -0.66 -16.65 -4.10
CA PHE A 6 -0.89 -15.25 -3.73
C PHE A 6 -1.57 -14.52 -4.90
N ARG A 7 -2.88 -14.70 -5.06
CA ARG A 7 -3.65 -13.89 -6.01
C ARG A 7 -3.97 -12.55 -5.37
N LEU A 8 -3.75 -11.48 -6.13
CA LEU A 8 -4.13 -10.14 -5.73
C LEU A 8 -5.67 -10.03 -5.67
N PRO A 9 -6.26 -9.68 -4.51
CA PRO A 9 -7.69 -9.45 -4.41
C PRO A 9 -8.11 -8.21 -5.22
N LYS A 10 -9.34 -8.23 -5.77
CA LYS A 10 -9.92 -7.08 -6.50
C LYS A 10 -10.59 -6.04 -5.59
N HIS A 11 -10.49 -6.20 -4.27
CA HIS A 11 -11.11 -5.37 -3.25
C HIS A 11 -10.08 -5.03 -2.17
N SER A 12 -10.41 -4.16 -1.23
CA SER A 12 -9.53 -3.77 -0.12
C SER A 12 -9.12 -4.99 0.71
N PHE A 13 -7.81 -5.17 0.91
CA PHE A 13 -7.28 -6.30 1.67
C PHE A 13 -6.09 -5.88 2.55
N PHE A 14 -5.85 -6.66 3.60
CA PHE A 14 -4.69 -6.48 4.47
C PHE A 14 -3.71 -7.65 4.28
N PRO A 15 -2.44 -7.40 3.92
CA PRO A 15 -1.43 -8.43 3.87
C PRO A 15 -0.98 -8.80 5.29
N PHE A 16 -1.48 -9.92 5.81
CA PHE A 16 -1.08 -10.43 7.12
C PHE A 16 0.17 -11.31 7.05
N GLY A 17 0.93 -11.34 8.15
CA GLY A 17 2.05 -12.26 8.36
C GLY A 17 3.15 -11.68 9.26
N PRO A 18 4.08 -12.53 9.76
CA PRO A 18 5.16 -12.11 10.66
C PRO A 18 6.04 -10.98 10.10
N ARG A 19 6.70 -10.21 10.97
CA ARG A 19 7.65 -9.18 10.52
C ARG A 19 8.80 -9.83 9.73
N GLY A 20 9.30 -9.16 8.70
CA GLY A 20 10.42 -9.67 7.89
C GLY A 20 10.06 -10.63 6.76
N THR A 21 8.79 -11.01 6.58
CA THR A 21 8.38 -11.94 5.50
C THR A 21 8.25 -11.30 4.11
N GLY A 22 8.80 -10.10 3.89
CA GLY A 22 8.82 -9.45 2.58
C GLY A 22 7.46 -8.97 2.05
N LYS A 23 6.44 -8.80 2.91
CA LYS A 23 5.08 -8.36 2.49
C LYS A 23 5.09 -7.08 1.65
N THR A 24 5.83 -6.06 2.09
CA THR A 24 5.99 -4.80 1.34
C THR A 24 6.70 -5.03 0.01
N THR A 25 7.73 -5.88 0.00
CA THR A 25 8.47 -6.24 -1.22
C THR A 25 7.57 -6.94 -2.24
N TRP A 26 6.77 -7.90 -1.79
CA TRP A 26 5.82 -8.61 -2.64
C TRP A 26 4.76 -7.67 -3.21
N LEU A 27 4.17 -6.81 -2.36
CA LEU A 27 3.19 -5.81 -2.83
C LEU A 27 3.79 -4.86 -3.86
N ARG A 28 5.01 -4.34 -3.66
CA ARG A 28 5.69 -3.49 -4.67
C ARG A 28 5.94 -4.23 -5.99
N HIS A 29 6.12 -5.55 -5.96
CA HIS A 29 6.28 -6.35 -7.17
C HIS A 29 4.95 -6.59 -7.91
N VAL A 30 3.86 -6.88 -7.19
CA VAL A 30 2.55 -7.14 -7.81
C VAL A 30 1.75 -5.87 -8.13
N LEU A 31 2.12 -4.74 -7.52
CA LEU A 31 1.51 -3.42 -7.70
C LEU A 31 2.59 -2.35 -7.92
N PRO A 32 3.38 -2.44 -9.02
CA PRO A 32 4.48 -1.51 -9.27
C PRO A 32 4.01 -0.07 -9.50
N ASP A 33 2.82 0.08 -10.11
CA ASP A 33 2.26 1.38 -10.51
C ASP A 33 1.28 1.98 -9.49
N ALA A 34 1.10 1.33 -8.33
CA ALA A 34 0.17 1.79 -7.31
C ALA A 34 0.66 3.08 -6.63
N LEU A 35 -0.28 3.89 -6.16
CA LEU A 35 0.00 5.04 -5.32
C LEU A 35 0.29 4.57 -3.88
N TRP A 36 1.48 4.91 -3.37
CA TRP A 36 1.96 4.43 -2.07
C TRP A 36 1.95 5.55 -1.03
N PHE A 37 1.33 5.27 0.11
CA PHE A 37 1.38 6.13 1.28
C PHE A 37 2.03 5.37 2.44
N ASP A 38 3.30 5.68 2.73
CA ASP A 38 4.00 5.11 3.88
C ASP A 38 3.67 5.91 5.15
N LEU A 39 2.64 5.45 5.87
CA LEU A 39 2.21 6.10 7.11
C LEU A 39 3.19 5.88 8.28
N LEU A 40 4.22 5.04 8.12
CA LEU A 40 5.31 4.94 9.10
C LEU A 40 6.34 6.07 8.91
N SER A 41 6.37 6.69 7.73
CA SER A 41 7.15 7.91 7.50
C SER A 41 6.47 9.10 8.16
N THR A 42 7.11 9.67 9.18
CA THR A 42 6.62 10.85 9.90
C THR A 42 6.28 12.01 8.96
N GLN A 43 7.06 12.20 7.88
CA GLN A 43 6.80 13.26 6.92
C GLN A 43 5.47 13.04 6.17
N THR A 44 5.23 11.81 5.68
CA THR A 44 4.00 11.46 4.96
C THR A 44 2.79 11.55 5.89
N PHE A 45 2.92 10.98 7.09
CA PHE A 45 1.87 11.02 8.10
C PHE A 45 1.47 12.45 8.47
N LEU A 46 2.44 13.31 8.78
CA LEU A 46 2.16 14.71 9.13
C LEU A 46 1.57 15.50 7.97
N ALA A 47 2.04 15.29 6.74
CA ALA A 47 1.50 15.97 5.56
C ALA A 47 0.02 15.61 5.34
N LEU A 48 -0.32 14.32 5.34
CA LEU A 48 -1.69 13.86 5.15
C LEU A 48 -2.61 14.24 6.32
N THR A 49 -2.09 14.27 7.55
CA THR A 49 -2.87 14.67 8.73
C THR A 49 -3.18 16.17 8.71
N ARG A 50 -2.23 17.01 8.28
CA ARG A 50 -2.43 18.47 8.19
C ARG A 50 -3.40 18.85 7.08
N GLN A 51 -3.41 18.13 5.97
CA GLN A 51 -4.28 18.40 4.83
C GLN A 51 -4.91 17.11 4.28
N PRO A 52 -5.98 16.60 4.91
CA PRO A 52 -6.62 15.33 4.50
C PRO A 52 -7.11 15.33 3.06
N GLU A 53 -7.55 16.48 2.54
CA GLU A 53 -8.00 16.64 1.14
C GLU A 53 -6.90 16.32 0.12
N SER A 54 -5.63 16.47 0.48
CA SER A 54 -4.50 16.13 -0.40
C SER A 54 -4.44 14.64 -0.75
N PHE A 55 -4.98 13.76 0.10
CA PHE A 55 -5.08 12.33 -0.21
C PHE A 55 -6.02 12.11 -1.40
N ARG A 56 -7.23 12.69 -1.35
CA ARG A 56 -8.22 12.60 -2.42
C ARG A 56 -7.67 13.15 -3.72
N GLN A 57 -7.06 14.34 -3.67
CA GLN A 57 -6.44 14.97 -4.84
C GLN A 57 -5.38 14.08 -5.50
N GLN A 58 -4.52 13.44 -4.71
CA GLN A 58 -3.50 12.53 -5.25
C GLN A 58 -4.09 11.25 -5.85
N VAL A 59 -5.17 10.72 -5.26
CA VAL A 59 -5.87 9.55 -5.80
C VAL A 59 -6.56 9.88 -7.12
N GLU A 60 -7.26 11.02 -7.19
CA GLU A 60 -7.95 11.49 -8.40
C GLU A 60 -6.99 11.85 -9.53
N ALA A 61 -5.83 12.45 -9.21
CA ALA A 61 -4.81 12.79 -10.22
C ALA A 61 -4.15 11.56 -10.87
N ARG A 62 -4.28 10.37 -10.26
CA ARG A 62 -3.71 9.12 -10.76
C ARG A 62 -4.73 8.24 -11.51
N ALA A 63 -6.04 8.49 -11.31
CA ALA A 63 -7.14 7.77 -11.95
C ALA A 63 -7.32 8.16 -13.42
#